data_AF-A0A960PWJ2-F1
#
_entry.id   AF-A0A960PWJ2-F1
#
_cell.length_a   1.000
_cell.length_b   1.000
_cell.length_c   1.000
_cell.angle_alpha   90.00
_cell.angle_beta   90.00
_cell.angle_gamma   90.00
#
_symmetry.space_group_name_H-M   'P 1'
#
loop_
_entity.id
_entity.type
_entity.pdbx_description
1 polymer ?
#
loop_
_entity_poly.entity_id
_entity_poly.type
_entity_poly.pdbx_seq_one_letter_code
_entity_poly.pdbx_strand_id
1 'polypeptide(L)' 'PIERLNGEIKKRTDVVGIFPNDDAIVRLVGALLLEHNDEWAVQRARYMTLETMAAMSDDPIISLPAAAS' A
#
# COMPACT_ATOMS: atom_id res chain seq x y z
N PRO A 1 6.92 -11.73 -3.03
CA PRO A 1 7.11 -12.50 -4.28
C PRO A 1 6.25 -11.89 -5.40
N ILE A 2 6.91 -11.26 -6.37
CA ILE A 2 6.28 -10.48 -7.45
C ILE A 2 5.43 -11.38 -8.36
N GLU A 3 5.78 -12.65 -8.48
CA GLU A 3 5.08 -13.67 -9.29
C GLU A 3 3.67 -13.93 -8.78
N ARG A 4 3.48 -13.95 -7.45
CA ARG A 4 2.16 -14.13 -6.82
C ARG A 4 1.23 -12.95 -7.15
N LEU A 5 1.77 -11.73 -7.05
CA LEU A 5 1.04 -10.51 -7.37
C LEU A 5 0.65 -10.48 -8.85
N ASN A 6 1.59 -10.79 -9.75
CA ASN A 6 1.33 -10.85 -11.19
C ASN A 6 0.29 -11.92 -11.55
N GLY A 7 0.31 -13.08 -10.88
CA GLY A 7 -0.70 -14.12 -11.04
C GLY A 7 -2.11 -13.67 -10.62
N GLU A 8 -2.21 -12.94 -9.52
CA GLU A 8 -3.49 -12.41 -9.04
C GLU A 8 -4.04 -11.31 -9.95
N ILE A 9 -3.16 -10.40 -10.41
CA ILE A 9 -3.53 -9.38 -11.41
C ILE A 9 -4.10 -10.07 -12.64
N LYS A 10 -3.39 -11.04 -13.21
CA LYS A 10 -3.85 -11.79 -14.39
C LYS A 10 -5.22 -12.44 -14.15
N LYS A 11 -5.39 -13.15 -13.03
CA LYS A 11 -6.64 -13.84 -12.70
C LYS A 11 -7.83 -12.87 -12.58
N ARG A 12 -7.66 -11.73 -11.91
CA ARG A 12 -8.75 -10.75 -11.74
C ARG A 12 -9.05 -9.97 -13.02
N THR A 13 -8.06 -9.71 -13.86
CA THR A 13 -8.30 -9.12 -15.19
C THR A 13 -8.99 -10.09 -16.15
N ASP A 14 -8.67 -11.40 -16.07
CA ASP A 14 -9.29 -12.44 -16.90
C ASP A 14 -10.80 -12.57 -16.63
N VAL A 15 -11.26 -12.34 -15.40
CA VAL A 15 -12.70 -12.34 -15.06
C VAL A 15 -13.46 -11.20 -15.73
N VAL A 16 -12.84 -10.03 -15.88
CA VAL A 16 -13.47 -8.88 -16.53
C VAL A 16 -13.48 -9.05 -18.05
N GLY A 17 -12.41 -9.61 -18.61
CA GLY A 17 -12.27 -9.88 -20.05
C GLY A 17 -12.05 -8.63 -20.90
N ILE A 18 -12.99 -7.68 -20.89
CA ILE A 18 -12.93 -6.42 -21.65
C ILE A 18 -13.26 -5.25 -20.73
N PHE A 19 -12.39 -4.23 -20.74
CA PHE A 19 -12.59 -3.00 -19.97
C PHE A 19 -13.21 -1.90 -20.84
N PRO A 20 -14.10 -1.06 -20.28
CA PRO A 20 -14.77 0.01 -21.02
C PRO A 20 -13.86 1.21 -21.32
N ASN A 21 -12.75 1.36 -20.59
CA ASN A 21 -11.72 2.38 -20.77
C ASN A 21 -10.48 2.04 -19.92
N ASP A 22 -9.40 2.79 -20.15
CA ASP A 22 -8.13 2.62 -19.43
C ASP A 22 -8.26 2.91 -17.92
N ASP A 23 -9.08 3.89 -17.53
CA ASP A 23 -9.32 4.22 -16.13
C ASP A 23 -9.94 3.04 -15.35
N ALA A 24 -10.71 2.18 -16.01
CA ALA A 24 -11.31 1.01 -15.38
C ALA A 24 -10.27 -0.05 -15.01
N ILE A 25 -9.29 -0.32 -15.89
CA ILE A 25 -8.21 -1.27 -15.58
C ILE A 25 -7.25 -0.69 -14.54
N VAL A 26 -6.93 0.60 -14.63
CA VAL A 26 -6.09 1.29 -13.63
C VAL A 26 -6.72 1.22 -12.25
N ARG A 27 -8.04 1.40 -12.13
CA ARG A 27 -8.73 1.28 -10.83
C ARG A 27 -8.70 -0.14 -10.28
N LEU A 28 -8.92 -1.16 -11.10
CA LEU A 28 -8.88 -2.55 -10.65
C LEU A 28 -7.47 -2.94 -10.16
N VAL A 29 -6.46 -2.69 -11.00
CA VAL A 29 -5.08 -3.03 -10.66
C VAL A 29 -4.59 -2.18 -9.49
N GLY A 30 -4.93 -0.90 -9.46
CA GLY A 30 -4.63 0.00 -8.34
C GLY A 30 -5.20 -0.50 -7.01
N ALA A 31 -6.46 -0.95 -7.00
CA ALA A 31 -7.07 -1.53 -5.80
C ALA A 31 -6.34 -2.81 -5.33
N LEU A 32 -5.89 -3.67 -6.26
CA LEU A 32 -5.10 -4.86 -5.91
C LEU A 32 -3.73 -4.52 -5.31
N LEU A 33 -3.08 -3.49 -5.84
CA LEU A 33 -1.80 -3.03 -5.33
C LEU A 33 -1.94 -2.43 -3.93
N LEU A 34 -3.03 -1.69 -3.66
CA LEU A 34 -3.32 -1.20 -2.32
C LEU A 34 -3.56 -2.35 -1.34
N GLU A 35 -4.41 -3.32 -1.70
CA GLU A 35 -4.69 -4.51 -0.87
C GLU A 35 -3.39 -5.24 -0.51
N HIS A 36 -2.50 -5.43 -1.49
CA HIS A 36 -1.21 -6.09 -1.26
C HIS A 36 -0.24 -5.26 -0.41
N ASN A 37 -0.22 -3.94 -0.61
CA ASN A 37 0.59 -3.03 0.18
C ASN A 37 0.17 -3.05 1.66
N ASP A 38 -1.14 -3.08 1.94
CA ASP A 38 -1.67 -3.15 3.29
C ASP A 38 -1.31 -4.47 3.98
N GLU A 39 -1.41 -5.61 3.27
CA GLU A 39 -0.92 -6.90 3.75
C GLU A 39 0.56 -6.82 4.16
N TRP A 40 1.40 -6.23 3.31
CA TRP A 40 2.84 -6.07 3.57
C TRP A 40 3.12 -5.12 4.73
N ALA A 41 2.38 -4.03 4.86
CA ALA A 41 2.51 -3.10 5.96
C ALA A 41 2.19 -3.77 7.30
N VAL A 42 1.11 -4.57 7.35
CA VAL A 42 0.72 -5.34 8.54
C VAL A 42 1.76 -6.40 8.87
N GLN A 43 2.26 -7.16 7.87
CA GLN A 43 3.32 -8.13 8.13
C GLN A 43 4.60 -7.45 8.65
N ARG A 44 5.03 -6.34 8.04
CA ARG A 44 6.20 -5.58 8.49
C ARG A 44 6.04 -5.09 9.94
N ALA A 45 4.88 -4.53 10.28
CA ALA A 45 4.59 -4.09 11.64
C ALA A 45 4.60 -5.25 12.66
N ARG A 46 4.19 -6.46 12.25
CA ARG A 46 4.21 -7.66 13.11
C ARG A 46 5.61 -8.27 13.28
N TYR A 47 6.53 -8.03 12.35
CA TYR A 47 7.89 -8.56 12.39
C TYR A 47 8.96 -7.53 12.81
N MET A 48 8.57 -6.28 13.08
CA MET A 48 9.45 -5.29 13.70
C MET A 48 9.53 -5.52 15.22
N THR A 49 10.74 -5.50 15.77
CA THR A 49 10.95 -5.49 17.22
C THR A 49 10.56 -4.14 17.80
N LEU A 50 10.12 -4.11 19.06
CA LEU A 50 9.82 -2.86 19.80
C LEU A 50 10.99 -1.88 19.78
N GLU A 51 12.24 -2.36 19.83
CA GLU A 51 13.44 -1.52 19.67
C GLU A 51 13.54 -0.83 18.30
N THR A 52 13.20 -1.54 17.23
CA THR A 52 13.23 -0.97 15.87
C THR A 52 12.11 0.05 15.68
N MET A 53 10.92 -0.20 16.26
CA MET A 53 9.81 0.75 16.24
C MET A 53 10.11 2.02 17.06
N ALA A 54 10.78 1.87 18.20
CA ALA A 54 11.22 3.00 19.03
C ALA A 54 12.21 3.92 18.29
N ALA A 55 13.17 3.34 17.55
CA ALA A 55 14.14 4.11 16.76
C ALA A 55 13.54 4.82 15.54
N MET A 56 12.40 4.34 15.03
CA MET A 56 11.66 4.98 13.93
C MET A 56 10.68 6.06 14.39
N SER A 57 10.33 6.09 15.69
CA SER A 57 9.37 7.03 16.26
C SER A 57 9.99 8.37 16.70
N ASP A 58 11.29 8.57 16.47
CA ASP A 58 11.96 9.88 16.54
C ASP A 58 11.58 10.71 15.29
N ASP A 59 10.28 10.95 15.10
CA ASP A 59 9.85 12.09 14.31
C ASP A 59 10.27 13.34 15.11
N PRO A 60 11.11 14.26 14.57
CA PRO A 60 11.22 15.56 15.18
C PRO A 60 9.81 16.13 15.18
N ILE A 61 9.28 16.44 16.36
CA ILE A 61 7.96 17.08 16.48
C ILE A 61 7.98 18.29 15.54
N ILE A 62 7.33 18.17 14.38
CA ILE A 62 7.12 19.28 13.46
C ILE A 62 6.05 20.13 14.13
N SER A 63 6.50 20.99 15.05
CA SER A 63 5.68 22.06 15.59
C SER A 63 5.34 22.97 14.42
N LEU A 64 4.07 22.95 13.99
CA LEU A 64 3.54 24.00 13.15
C LEU A 64 3.70 25.32 13.93
N PRO A 65 4.32 26.36 13.36
CA PRO A 65 4.44 27.63 14.03
C PRO A 65 3.03 28.11 14.32
N ALA A 66 2.72 28.36 15.58
CA ALA A 66 1.46 28.95 16.00
C ALA A 66 1.23 30.20 15.14
N ALA A 67 0.11 30.21 14.41
CA ALA A 67 -0.26 31.31 13.54
C ALA A 67 -0.11 32.62 14.32
N ALA A 68 0.77 33.49 13.81
CA ALA A 68 0.98 34.82 14.34
C ALA A 68 -0.36 35.55 14.42
N SER A 69 -0.65 36.10 15.61
CA SER A 69 -1.78 37.02 15.84
C SER A 69 -1.49 38.38 15.23
#